data_AF-X1U1A3-F1
#
_entry.id   AF-X1U1A3-F1
#
_cell.length_a   1.000
_cell.length_b   1.000
_cell.length_c   1.000
_cell.angle_alpha   90.00
_cell.angle_beta   90.00
_cell.angle_gamma   90.00
#
_symmetry.space_group_name_H-M   'P 1'
#
loop_
_entity.id
_entity.type
_entity.pdbx_description
1 polymer ?
#
loop_
_entity_poly.entity_id
_entity_poly.type
_entity_poly.pdbx_seq_one_letter_code
_entity_poly.pdbx_strand_id
1 'polypeptide(L)'
;MIIREFSPDIVVGVGGYASGPAVLTAHFMGINTAIAEQNASAGVTNRILDRFVDRVFLTFPETKRFFSEKKTVVTGNPIREGFLKGEKESEKTDDRFTLLIFG
;
A
#
# COMPACT_ATOMS: atom_id res chain seq x y z
N MET A 1 24.08 8.13 0.24
CA MET A 1 22.61 8.27 0.08
C MET A 1 22.02 6.88 0.19
N ILE A 2 21.04 6.66 1.07
CA ILE A 2 20.53 5.33 1.45
C ILE A 2 20.22 4.45 0.24
N ILE A 3 19.56 4.99 -0.80
CA ILE A 3 19.21 4.21 -2.00
C ILE A 3 20.45 3.71 -2.76
N ARG A 4 21.51 4.52 -2.86
CA ARG A 4 22.76 4.11 -3.54
C ARG A 4 23.53 3.05 -2.74
N GLU A 5 23.46 3.14 -1.42
CA GLU A 5 24.18 2.23 -0.51
C GLU A 5 23.45 0.89 -0.39
N PHE A 6 22.12 0.92 -0.31
CA PHE A 6 21.28 -0.28 -0.28
C PHE A 6 21.18 -0.97 -1.65
N SER A 7 21.28 -0.21 -2.75
CA SER A 7 21.20 -0.69 -4.14
C SER A 7 19.98 -1.60 -4.41
N PRO A 8 18.74 -1.12 -4.18
CA PRO A 8 17.55 -1.95 -4.36
C PRO A 8 17.25 -2.24 -5.84
N ASP A 9 16.71 -3.42 -6.11
CA ASP A 9 16.14 -3.76 -7.42
C ASP A 9 14.79 -3.05 -7.67
N ILE A 10 14.01 -2.88 -6.60
CA ILE A 10 12.67 -2.26 -6.64
C ILE A 10 12.46 -1.42 -5.38
N VAL A 11 11.79 -0.27 -5.53
CA VAL A 11 11.33 0.56 -4.41
C VAL A 11 9.81 0.69 -4.42
N VAL A 12 9.17 0.36 -3.29
CA VAL A 12 7.71 0.47 -3.12
C VAL A 12 7.37 1.53 -2.09
N GLY A 13 6.60 2.54 -2.49
CA GLY A 13 6.06 3.57 -1.61
C GLY A 13 4.66 3.24 -1.10
N VAL A 14 4.43 3.33 0.20
CA VAL A 14 3.11 3.09 0.80
C VAL A 14 2.40 4.38 1.23
N GLY A 15 2.85 5.53 0.71
CA GLY A 15 2.31 6.84 1.03
C GLY A 15 3.04 7.58 2.16
N GLY A 16 2.48 8.70 2.60
CA GLY A 16 3.09 9.60 3.58
C GLY A 16 4.14 10.55 3.01
N TYR A 17 4.65 11.46 3.85
CA TYR A 17 5.61 12.49 3.42
C TYR A 17 6.98 11.91 3.03
N ALA A 18 7.45 10.90 3.76
CA ALA A 18 8.76 10.29 3.51
C ALA A 18 8.83 9.49 2.20
N SER A 19 7.71 8.88 1.78
CA SER A 19 7.67 8.06 0.55
C SER A 19 7.87 8.89 -0.71
N GLY A 20 7.46 10.16 -0.72
CA GLY A 20 7.60 11.06 -1.87
C GLY A 20 9.03 11.15 -2.40
N PRO A 21 9.97 11.73 -1.63
CA PRO A 21 11.35 11.91 -2.08
C PRO A 21 12.09 10.58 -2.28
N ALA A 22 11.80 9.55 -1.49
CA ALA A 22 12.47 8.25 -1.63
C ALA A 22 12.11 7.57 -2.97
N VAL A 23 10.83 7.47 -3.29
CA VAL A 23 10.36 6.86 -4.55
C VAL A 23 10.80 7.70 -5.74
N LEU A 24 10.70 9.03 -5.65
CA LEU A 24 11.09 9.91 -6.74
C LEU A 24 12.59 9.83 -7.03
N THR A 25 13.43 9.72 -6.00
CA THR A 25 14.87 9.50 -6.20
C THR A 25 15.13 8.16 -6.87
N ALA A 26 14.48 7.08 -6.42
CA ALA A 26 14.64 5.76 -7.03
C ALA A 26 14.28 5.79 -8.54
N HIS A 27 13.19 6.46 -8.89
CA HIS A 27 12.79 6.67 -10.28
C HIS A 27 13.87 7.40 -11.09
N PHE A 28 14.41 8.52 -10.59
CA PHE A 28 15.48 9.25 -11.28
C PHE A 28 16.81 8.49 -11.36
N MET A 29 17.01 7.50 -10.48
CA MET A 29 18.14 6.59 -10.53
C MET A 29 17.92 5.42 -11.52
N GLY A 30 16.76 5.35 -12.19
CA GLY A 30 16.42 4.28 -13.13
C GLY A 30 16.04 2.96 -12.44
N ILE A 31 15.70 2.99 -11.15
CA ILE A 31 15.25 1.83 -10.39
C ILE A 31 13.74 1.67 -10.58
N ASN A 32 13.27 0.43 -10.70
CA ASN A 32 11.85 0.14 -10.81
C ASN A 32 11.11 0.58 -9.55
N THR A 33 9.97 1.24 -9.73
CA THR A 33 9.20 1.86 -8.65
C THR A 33 7.74 1.48 -8.69
N ALA A 34 7.16 1.33 -7.51
CA ALA A 34 5.72 1.18 -7.37
C ALA A 34 5.20 1.96 -6.17
N ILE A 35 3.89 2.21 -6.14
CA ILE A 35 3.19 2.70 -4.95
C ILE A 35 2.01 1.80 -4.60
N ALA A 36 1.63 1.78 -3.31
CA ALA A 36 0.42 1.14 -2.81
C ALA A 36 -0.51 2.17 -2.15
N GLU A 37 -1.79 2.13 -2.49
CA GLU A 37 -2.83 2.97 -1.89
C GLU A 37 -3.86 2.11 -1.14
N GLN A 38 -3.95 2.39 0.16
CA GLN A 38 -4.80 1.67 1.11
C GLN A 38 -6.18 2.29 1.23
N ASN A 39 -6.30 3.58 0.91
CA ASN A 39 -7.51 4.34 1.13
C ASN A 39 -8.42 4.34 -0.11
N ALA A 40 -9.73 4.51 0.12
CA ALA A 40 -10.71 4.74 -0.94
C ALA A 40 -10.56 6.12 -1.61
N SER A 41 -9.90 7.07 -0.92
CA SER A 41 -9.53 8.38 -1.45
C SER A 41 -8.00 8.48 -1.47
N ALA A 42 -7.44 8.71 -2.66
CA ALA A 42 -6.00 8.68 -2.86
C ALA A 42 -5.29 9.86 -2.16
N GLY A 43 -4.21 9.55 -1.44
CA GLY A 43 -3.37 10.57 -0.80
C GLY A 43 -2.64 11.44 -1.83
N VAL A 44 -2.36 12.70 -1.47
CA VAL A 44 -1.70 13.66 -2.37
C VAL A 44 -0.35 13.14 -2.86
N THR A 45 0.47 12.56 -1.97
CA THR A 45 1.77 11.98 -2.35
C THR A 45 1.61 10.92 -3.43
N ASN A 46 0.69 9.96 -3.25
CA ASN A 46 0.49 8.88 -4.20
C ASN A 46 -0.05 9.40 -5.54
N ARG A 47 -0.96 10.39 -5.52
CA ARG A 47 -1.46 11.04 -6.73
C ARG A 47 -0.36 11.75 -7.53
N ILE A 48 0.60 12.37 -6.84
CA ILE A 48 1.76 12.99 -7.49
C ILE A 48 2.70 11.90 -8.04
N LEU A 49 3.02 10.90 -7.22
CA LEU A 49 3.92 9.79 -7.56
C LEU A 49 3.39 8.93 -8.71
N ASP A 50 2.08 8.86 -8.93
CA ASP A 50 1.48 8.21 -10.09
C ASP A 50 2.24 8.57 -11.36
N ARG A 51 2.56 9.85 -11.58
CA ARG A 51 3.22 10.31 -12.81
C ARG A 51 4.61 9.74 -13.06
N PHE A 52 5.25 9.17 -12.05
CA PHE A 52 6.63 8.71 -12.09
C PHE A 52 6.75 7.19 -11.98
N VAL A 53 5.91 6.54 -11.18
CA VAL A 53 6.07 5.11 -10.89
C VAL A 53 5.62 4.19 -12.01
N ASP A 54 6.23 3.01 -12.07
CA ASP A 54 5.95 1.98 -13.06
C ASP A 54 4.65 1.22 -12.78
N ARG A 55 4.29 1.07 -11.48
CA ARG A 55 3.08 0.36 -11.03
C ARG A 55 2.38 1.03 -9.85
N VAL A 56 1.06 0.88 -9.81
CA VAL A 56 0.20 1.35 -8.72
C VAL A 56 -0.66 0.18 -8.24
N PHE A 57 -0.52 -0.19 -6.96
CA PHE A 57 -1.31 -1.23 -6.31
C PHE A 57 -2.43 -0.59 -5.48
N LEU A 58 -3.66 -1.02 -5.71
CA LEU A 58 -4.84 -0.47 -5.04
C LEU A 58 -5.52 -1.51 -4.16
N THR A 59 -6.03 -1.03 -3.04
CA THR A 59 -6.90 -1.82 -2.18
C THR A 59 -8.32 -1.88 -2.74
N PHE A 60 -8.87 -0.75 -3.16
CA PHE A 60 -10.26 -0.62 -3.61
C PHE A 60 -10.34 -0.35 -5.12
N PRO A 61 -11.26 -1.00 -5.86
CA PRO A 61 -11.47 -0.74 -7.28
C PRO A 61 -11.84 0.72 -7.60
N GLU A 62 -12.61 1.36 -6.73
CA GLU A 62 -13.10 2.74 -6.92
C GLU A 62 -11.96 3.76 -6.88
N THR A 63 -10.85 3.42 -6.22
CA THR A 63 -9.65 4.25 -6.13
C THR A 63 -8.98 4.45 -7.50
N LYS A 64 -9.25 3.59 -8.48
CA LYS A 64 -8.68 3.68 -9.85
C LYS A 64 -8.84 5.05 -10.50
N ARG A 65 -9.94 5.76 -10.20
CA ARG A 65 -10.24 7.09 -10.77
C ARG A 65 -9.17 8.16 -10.50
N PHE A 66 -8.28 7.94 -9.53
CA PHE A 66 -7.21 8.87 -9.16
C PHE A 66 -5.87 8.58 -9.84
N PHE A 67 -5.73 7.45 -10.53
CA PHE A 67 -4.46 6.92 -11.02
C PHE A 67 -4.54 6.56 -12.51
N SER A 68 -3.40 6.42 -13.16
CA SER A 68 -3.38 6.01 -14.58
C SER A 68 -3.74 4.53 -14.72
N GLU A 69 -4.78 4.23 -15.51
CA GLU A 69 -5.30 2.87 -15.68
C GLU A 69 -4.23 1.87 -16.16
N LYS A 70 -3.33 2.30 -17.05
CA LYS A 70 -2.33 1.42 -17.69
C LYS A 70 -1.36 0.75 -16.71
N LYS A 71 -1.13 1.36 -15.55
CA LYS A 71 -0.17 0.89 -14.54
C LYS A 71 -0.84 0.44 -13.24
N THR A 72 -2.16 0.51 -13.17
CA THR A 72 -2.92 0.25 -11.95
C THR A 72 -3.38 -1.20 -11.86
N VAL A 73 -3.21 -1.82 -10.69
CA VAL A 73 -3.67 -3.18 -10.38
C VAL A 73 -4.38 -3.17 -9.03
N VAL A 74 -5.55 -3.81 -8.93
CA VAL A 74 -6.25 -3.99 -7.64
C VAL A 74 -5.77 -5.29 -7.03
N THR A 75 -5.08 -5.20 -5.90
CA THR A 75 -4.50 -6.33 -5.17
C THR A 75 -5.15 -6.55 -3.81
N GLY A 76 -5.87 -5.56 -3.29
CA GLY A 76 -6.23 -5.50 -1.88
C GLY A 76 -5.10 -4.93 -1.02
N ASN A 77 -5.33 -4.87 0.29
CA ASN A 77 -4.33 -4.46 1.28
C ASN A 77 -3.67 -5.70 1.89
N PRO A 78 -2.32 -5.81 1.90
CA PRO A 78 -1.64 -6.90 2.59
C PRO A 78 -2.01 -6.91 4.08
N ILE A 79 -2.43 -8.08 4.57
CA ILE A 79 -2.75 -8.30 5.99
C ILE A 79 -1.79 -9.32 6.59
N ARG A 80 -1.67 -9.31 7.92
CA ARG A 80 -0.84 -10.27 8.64
C ARG A 80 -1.40 -11.69 8.45
N GLU A 81 -0.53 -12.67 8.28
CA GLU A 81 -0.94 -14.08 8.11
C GLU A 81 -1.87 -14.60 9.22
N GLY A 82 -1.72 -14.09 10.45
CA GLY A 82 -2.58 -14.45 11.57
C GLY A 82 -4.07 -14.16 11.34
N PHE A 83 -4.41 -13.20 10.49
CA PHE A 83 -5.80 -12.92 10.11
C PHE A 83 -6.32 -13.85 9.00
N LEU A 84 -5.44 -14.53 8.25
CA LEU A 84 -5.80 -15.45 7.17
C LEU A 84 -6.01 -16.87 7.68
N LYS A 85 -5.25 -17.26 8.72
CA LYS A 85 -5.50 -18.48 9.48
C LYS A 85 -6.74 -18.22 10.32
N GLY A 86 -7.92 -18.32 9.67
CA GLY A 86 -9.20 -18.17 10.35
C GLY A 86 -9.15 -18.95 11.65
N GLU A 87 -9.26 -18.24 12.77
CA GLU A 87 -9.49 -18.92 14.03
C GLU A 87 -10.71 -19.80 13.79
N LYS A 88 -10.57 -21.12 14.04
CA LYS A 88 -11.75 -21.97 14.20
C LYS A 88 -12.68 -21.17 15.09
N GLU A 89 -13.90 -20.92 14.62
CA GLU A 89 -14.98 -20.24 15.33
C GLU A 89 -14.78 -20.54 16.81
N SER A 90 -14.21 -19.58 17.56
CA SER A 90 -13.78 -19.90 18.92
C SER A 90 -15.06 -20.34 19.60
N GLU A 91 -15.11 -21.57 20.14
CA GLU A 91 -16.25 -21.99 20.94
C GLU A 91 -16.52 -20.82 21.87
N LYS A 92 -17.69 -20.20 21.73
CA LYS A 92 -18.06 -19.08 22.58
C LYS A 92 -17.96 -19.61 24.00
N THR A 93 -16.87 -19.28 24.69
CA THR A 93 -16.65 -19.70 26.07
C THR A 93 -17.64 -19.02 27.00
N ASP A 94 -18.39 -18.04 26.48
CA ASP A 94 -19.30 -17.17 27.20
C ASP A 94 -20.37 -16.62 26.25
N ASP A 95 -21.63 -16.59 26.68
CA ASP A 95 -22.77 -16.04 25.95
C ASP A 95 -22.89 -14.51 26.07
N ARG A 96 -21.97 -13.86 26.79
CA ARG A 96 -21.96 -12.40 26.93
C ARG A 96 -21.60 -11.70 25.62
N PHE A 97 -22.34 -10.63 25.32
CA PHE A 97 -22.02 -9.71 24.24
C PHE A 97 -20.64 -9.07 24.48
N THR A 98 -19.72 -9.26 23.54
CA THR A 98 -18.36 -8.72 23.60
C THR A 98 -18.21 -7.57 22.60
N LEU A 99 -17.81 -6.40 23.08
CA LEU A 99 -17.54 -5.22 22.26
C LEU A 99 -16.02 -4.94 22.24
N LEU A 100 -15.41 -5.03 21.07
CA LEU A 100 -14.03 -4.58 20.84
C LEU A 100 -14.04 -3.09 20.49
N ILE A 101 -13.43 -2.27 21.33
CA ILE A 101 -13.23 -0.83 21.08
C ILE A 101 -11.75 -0.62 20.76
N PHE A 102 -11.46 -0.10 19.57
CA PHE A 102 -10.12 0.29 19.14
C PHE A 102 -10.12 1.73 18.64
N GLY A 103 -8.96 2.38 18.65
CA GLY A 103 -8.74 3.75 18.18
C GLY A 103 -7.40 3.88 17.47
#